data_AF-A0A2G9R705-F1
#
_entry.id   AF-A0A2G9R705-F1
#
_cell.length_a   1.000
_cell.length_b   1.000
_cell.length_c   1.000
_cell.angle_alpha   90.00
_cell.angle_beta   90.00
_cell.angle_gamma   90.00
#
_symmetry.space_group_name_H-M   'P 1'
#
loop_
_entity.id
_entity.type
_entity.pdbx_description
1 polymer ?
#
loop_
_entity_poly.entity_id
_entity_poly.type
_entity_poly.pdbx_seq_one_letter_code
_entity_poly.pdbx_strand_id
1 'polypeptide(L)'
;MQLLVRVTEEFHTLCSDQSQIEANASTLSSMGSSILNTLSVCISHVSLPSILRTVFSLLTKPIAMFYAKTKSCSPKVYSSLGSKLDKLLGELLSCLGSRYTGSYDNDLLEALSPLLCAIFLHKNKQFRTQAAQFWNGSFAKAATLVYPDELK
;
A
#
# COMPACT_ATOMS: atom_id res chain seq x y z
N MET A 1 -9.69 -4.05 -11.52
CA MET A 1 -8.79 -3.25 -10.65
C MET A 1 -9.29 -1.84 -10.43
N GLN A 2 -9.63 -1.07 -11.48
CA GLN A 2 -10.11 0.33 -11.34
C GLN A 2 -11.30 0.52 -10.39
N LEU A 3 -12.27 -0.41 -10.38
CA LEU A 3 -13.40 -0.35 -9.43
C LEU A 3 -12.93 -0.45 -7.97
N LEU A 4 -11.97 -1.32 -7.68
CA LEU A 4 -11.44 -1.51 -6.32
C LEU A 4 -10.68 -0.27 -5.83
N VAL A 5 -9.96 0.41 -6.73
CA VAL A 5 -9.33 1.71 -6.46
C VAL A 5 -10.38 2.73 -6.05
N ARG A 6 -11.42 2.91 -6.88
CA ARG A 6 -12.50 3.87 -6.59
C ARG A 6 -13.22 3.56 -5.28
N VAL A 7 -13.56 2.29 -5.04
CA VAL A 7 -14.19 1.88 -3.77
C VAL A 7 -13.28 2.19 -2.57
N THR A 8 -11.97 2.06 -2.72
CA THR A 8 -11.00 2.41 -1.67
C THR A 8 -10.93 3.92 -1.44
N GLU A 9 -10.91 4.71 -2.51
CA GLU A 9 -10.92 6.18 -2.43
C GLU A 9 -12.20 6.69 -1.76
N GLU A 10 -13.37 6.18 -2.17
CA GLU A 10 -14.66 6.51 -1.55
C GLU A 10 -14.72 6.10 -0.08
N PHE A 11 -14.15 4.94 0.27
CA PHE A 11 -14.02 4.53 1.66
C PHE A 11 -13.21 5.55 2.50
N HIS A 12 -12.13 6.10 1.94
CA HIS A 12 -11.35 7.15 2.63
C HIS A 12 -12.12 8.46 2.77
N THR A 13 -12.91 8.84 1.76
CA THR A 13 -13.80 10.01 1.83
C THR A 13 -14.83 9.85 2.95
N LEU A 14 -15.51 8.69 3.01
CA LEU A 14 -16.48 8.38 4.06
C LEU A 14 -15.86 8.39 5.46
N CYS A 15 -14.65 7.82 5.60
CA CYS A 15 -13.93 7.80 6.87
C CYS A 15 -13.24 9.12 7.22
N SER A 16 -13.39 10.17 6.40
CA SER A 16 -12.94 11.52 6.74
C SER A 16 -14.05 12.37 7.37
N ASP A 17 -15.31 11.92 7.29
CA ASP A 17 -16.45 12.55 7.96
C ASP A 17 -16.63 11.95 9.36
N GLN A 18 -16.42 12.79 10.38
CA GLN A 18 -16.53 12.38 11.79
C GLN A 18 -17.95 11.89 12.14
N SER A 19 -18.99 12.47 11.54
CA SER A 19 -20.38 12.05 11.78
C SER A 19 -20.64 10.63 11.27
N GLN A 20 -20.04 10.27 10.13
CA GLN A 20 -20.12 8.92 9.56
C GLN A 20 -19.38 7.91 10.43
N ILE A 21 -18.20 8.28 10.94
CA ILE A 21 -17.44 7.42 11.85
C ILE A 21 -18.25 7.11 13.11
N GLU A 22 -18.86 8.11 13.73
CA GLU A 22 -19.62 7.93 14.97
C GLU A 22 -20.88 7.08 14.77
N ALA A 23 -21.60 7.29 13.66
CA ALA A 23 -22.81 6.52 13.34
C ALA A 23 -22.51 5.08 12.88
N ASN A 24 -21.42 4.88 12.12
CA ASN A 24 -21.23 3.67 11.31
C ASN A 24 -19.89 2.96 11.56
N ALA A 25 -19.19 3.19 12.68
CA ALA A 25 -17.84 2.68 12.95
C ALA A 25 -17.67 1.16 12.69
N SER A 26 -18.60 0.33 13.12
CA SER A 26 -18.54 -1.13 12.95
C SER A 26 -18.68 -1.53 11.48
N THR A 27 -19.65 -0.93 10.78
CA THR A 27 -19.87 -1.11 9.34
C THR A 27 -18.66 -0.69 8.53
N LEU A 28 -18.13 0.51 8.79
CA LEU A 28 -16.92 1.02 8.13
C LEU A 28 -15.70 0.12 8.39
N SER A 29 -15.54 -0.39 9.61
CA SER A 29 -14.45 -1.33 9.93
C SER A 29 -14.57 -2.66 9.16
N SER A 30 -15.80 -3.15 9.00
CA SER A 30 -16.10 -4.35 8.19
C SER A 30 -15.84 -4.10 6.69
N MET A 31 -16.26 -2.95 6.17
CA MET A 31 -16.00 -2.52 4.79
C MET A 31 -14.50 -2.41 4.53
N GLY A 32 -13.76 -1.70 5.39
CA GLY A 32 -12.31 -1.57 5.28
C GLY A 32 -11.62 -2.94 5.32
N SER A 33 -12.07 -3.84 6.21
CA SER A 33 -11.55 -5.21 6.26
C SER A 33 -11.79 -5.99 4.96
N SER A 34 -12.98 -5.84 4.36
CA SER A 34 -13.34 -6.48 3.10
C SER A 34 -12.51 -5.94 1.94
N ILE A 35 -12.33 -4.62 1.86
CA ILE A 35 -11.48 -3.96 0.85
C ILE A 35 -10.05 -4.48 0.93
N LEU A 36 -9.45 -4.51 2.12
CA LEU A 36 -8.09 -5.01 2.32
C LEU A 36 -7.95 -6.49 1.97
N ASN A 37 -8.96 -7.31 2.27
CA ASN A 37 -8.97 -8.72 1.89
C ASN A 37 -9.06 -8.88 0.37
N THR A 38 -9.93 -8.11 -0.30
CA THR A 38 -10.02 -8.14 -1.77
C THR A 38 -8.71 -7.69 -2.43
N LEU A 39 -8.05 -6.65 -1.89
CA LEU A 39 -6.72 -6.21 -2.35
C LEU A 39 -5.69 -7.34 -2.22
N SER A 40 -5.62 -7.98 -1.05
CA SER A 40 -4.75 -9.12 -0.77
C SER A 40 -4.95 -10.27 -1.77
N VAL A 41 -6.20 -10.67 -2.01
CA VAL A 41 -6.56 -11.69 -3.01
C VAL A 41 -6.14 -11.26 -4.42
N CYS A 42 -6.42 -10.01 -4.82
CA CYS A 42 -5.99 -9.54 -6.13
C CYS A 42 -4.47 -9.61 -6.30
N ILE A 43 -3.69 -9.16 -5.32
CA ILE A 43 -2.23 -9.19 -5.38
C ILE A 43 -1.73 -10.62 -5.41
N SER A 44 -2.27 -11.53 -4.60
CA SER A 44 -1.81 -12.92 -4.55
C SER A 44 -2.05 -13.68 -5.86
N HIS A 45 -3.09 -13.33 -6.63
CA HIS A 45 -3.44 -14.02 -7.87
C HIS A 45 -2.88 -13.37 -9.15
N VAL A 46 -2.30 -12.17 -9.08
CA VAL A 46 -1.62 -11.57 -10.25
C VAL A 46 -0.24 -12.18 -10.41
N SER A 47 -0.02 -12.88 -11.53
CA SER A 47 1.23 -13.59 -11.85
C SER A 47 2.04 -12.96 -12.97
N LEU A 48 1.44 -12.15 -13.84
CA LEU A 48 2.13 -11.56 -14.99
C LEU A 48 2.84 -10.25 -14.59
N PRO A 49 4.15 -10.08 -14.83
CA PRO A 49 4.89 -8.89 -14.42
C PRO A 49 4.35 -7.56 -14.97
N SER A 50 3.86 -7.55 -16.22
CA SER A 50 3.26 -6.37 -16.85
C SER A 50 1.94 -5.96 -16.18
N ILE A 51 1.16 -6.94 -15.70
CA ILE A 51 -0.06 -6.70 -14.92
C ILE A 51 0.33 -6.22 -13.52
N LEU A 52 1.35 -6.82 -12.89
CA LEU A 52 1.84 -6.38 -11.58
C LEU A 52 2.22 -4.90 -11.59
N ARG A 53 2.98 -4.43 -12.60
CA ARG A 53 3.31 -3.01 -12.74
C ARG A 53 2.07 -2.13 -12.75
N THR A 54 1.08 -2.47 -13.58
CA THR A 54 -0.20 -1.74 -13.66
C THR A 54 -0.99 -1.78 -12.36
N VAL A 55 -0.96 -2.91 -11.65
CA VAL A 55 -1.62 -3.06 -10.36
C VAL A 55 -0.95 -2.17 -9.30
N PHE A 56 0.38 -2.15 -9.24
CA PHE A 56 1.11 -1.30 -8.30
C PHE A 56 0.89 0.19 -8.59
N SER A 57 0.92 0.62 -9.86
CA SER A 57 0.68 2.03 -10.19
C SER A 57 -0.72 2.53 -9.82
N LEU A 58 -1.71 1.64 -9.81
CA LEU A 58 -3.07 1.95 -9.40
C LEU A 58 -3.28 1.88 -7.87
N LEU A 59 -2.60 0.97 -7.18
CA LEU A 59 -2.91 0.65 -5.77
C LEU A 59 -2.00 1.35 -4.76
N THR A 60 -0.80 1.78 -5.12
CA THR A 60 0.17 2.32 -4.16
C THR A 60 -0.34 3.56 -3.43
N LYS A 61 -0.96 4.50 -4.15
CA LYS A 61 -1.56 5.71 -3.57
C LYS A 61 -2.69 5.39 -2.57
N PRO A 62 -3.76 4.65 -2.93
CA PRO A 62 -4.84 4.34 -1.99
C PRO A 62 -4.34 3.49 -0.80
N ILE A 63 -3.41 2.56 -1.01
CA ILE A 63 -2.82 1.76 0.08
C ILE A 63 -1.97 2.65 1.01
N ALA A 64 -1.15 3.56 0.47
CA ALA A 64 -0.38 4.50 1.28
C ALA A 64 -1.29 5.38 2.15
N MET A 65 -2.47 5.75 1.66
CA MET A 65 -3.45 6.52 2.42
C MET A 65 -3.97 5.78 3.66
N PHE A 66 -4.21 4.46 3.57
CA PHE A 66 -4.50 3.65 4.76
C PHE A 66 -3.38 3.75 5.82
N TYR A 67 -2.12 3.62 5.43
CA TYR A 67 -0.99 3.74 6.37
C TYR A 67 -0.87 5.15 6.96
N ALA A 68 -1.11 6.19 6.17
CA ALA A 68 -1.10 7.57 6.68
C ALA A 68 -2.20 7.81 7.73
N LYS A 69 -3.42 7.31 7.47
CA LYS A 69 -4.58 7.47 8.36
C LYS A 69 -4.49 6.64 9.64
N THR A 70 -3.75 5.52 9.64
CA THR A 70 -3.47 4.76 10.87
C THR A 70 -2.45 5.42 11.80
N LYS A 71 -1.58 6.30 11.29
CA LYS A 71 -0.56 7.02 12.09
C LYS A 71 -1.11 8.31 12.73
N SER A 72 -2.14 8.92 12.13
CA SER A 72 -2.65 10.24 12.53
C SER A 72 -3.91 10.08 13.39
N CYS A 73 -3.81 10.28 14.72
CA CYS A 73 -4.92 10.30 15.69
C CYS A 73 -6.17 9.50 15.25
N SER A 74 -5.94 8.22 14.94
CA SER A 74 -6.75 7.54 13.93
C SER A 74 -8.16 7.26 14.44
N PRO A 75 -9.21 7.57 13.66
CA PRO A 75 -10.56 7.07 13.92
C PRO A 75 -10.54 5.58 14.26
N LYS A 76 -11.41 5.13 15.19
CA LYS A 76 -11.52 3.71 15.61
C LYS A 76 -11.55 2.73 14.42
N VAL A 77 -12.09 3.17 13.30
CA VAL A 77 -12.11 2.42 12.04
C VAL A 77 -10.70 2.03 11.59
N TYR A 78 -9.78 2.98 11.42
CA TYR A 78 -8.43 2.70 10.91
C TYR A 78 -7.57 1.90 11.88
N SER A 79 -7.67 2.16 13.19
CA SER A 79 -6.90 1.40 14.19
C SER A 79 -7.25 -0.09 14.17
N SER A 80 -8.52 -0.43 13.90
CA SER A 80 -8.98 -1.82 13.76
C SER A 80 -8.42 -2.56 12.54
N LEU A 81 -7.90 -1.82 11.54
CA LEU A 81 -7.39 -2.38 10.28
C LEU A 81 -5.88 -2.65 10.30
N GLY A 82 -5.17 -2.23 11.35
CA GLY A 82 -3.70 -2.25 11.41
C GLY A 82 -3.07 -3.61 11.10
N SER A 83 -3.56 -4.70 11.73
CA SER A 83 -3.00 -6.04 11.49
C SER A 83 -3.24 -6.56 10.06
N LYS A 84 -4.37 -6.17 9.44
CA LYS A 84 -4.67 -6.52 8.05
C LYS A 84 -3.80 -5.74 7.08
N LEU A 85 -3.52 -4.48 7.39
CA LEU A 85 -2.58 -3.66 6.63
C LEU A 85 -1.16 -4.22 6.73
N ASP A 86 -0.71 -4.62 7.92
CA ASP A 86 0.60 -5.25 8.09
C ASP A 86 0.71 -6.55 7.26
N LYS A 87 -0.35 -7.37 7.24
CA LYS A 87 -0.41 -8.57 6.38
C LYS A 87 -0.30 -8.21 4.89
N LEU A 88 -1.11 -7.26 4.42
CA LEU A 88 -1.09 -6.80 3.04
C LEU A 88 0.30 -6.26 2.64
N LEU A 89 0.99 -5.58 3.55
CA LEU A 89 2.34 -5.08 3.33
C LEU A 89 3.34 -6.19 3.05
N GLY A 90 3.29 -7.25 3.87
CA GLY A 90 4.15 -8.42 3.67
C GLY A 90 3.89 -9.09 2.33
N GLU A 91 2.63 -9.18 1.91
CA GLU A 91 2.25 -9.72 0.60
C GLU A 91 2.73 -8.85 -0.56
N LEU A 92 2.63 -7.52 -0.44
CA LEU A 92 3.14 -6.56 -1.44
C LEU A 92 4.66 -6.66 -1.59
N LEU A 93 5.40 -6.65 -0.48
CA LEU A 93 6.87 -6.77 -0.48
C LEU A 93 7.32 -8.12 -1.03
N SER A 94 6.67 -9.21 -0.62
CA SER A 94 6.93 -10.55 -1.16
C SER A 94 6.65 -10.61 -2.66
N CYS A 95 5.53 -10.04 -3.11
CA CYS A 95 5.18 -9.96 -4.52
C CYS A 95 6.23 -9.21 -5.34
N LEU A 96 6.66 -8.04 -4.87
CA LEU A 96 7.71 -7.25 -5.53
C LEU A 96 9.05 -8.00 -5.54
N GLY A 97 9.48 -8.55 -4.40
CA GLY A 97 10.79 -9.18 -4.29
C GLY A 97 10.93 -10.52 -5.01
N SER A 98 9.85 -11.30 -5.14
CA SER A 98 9.92 -12.67 -5.68
C SER A 98 9.25 -12.88 -7.03
N ARG A 99 8.22 -12.10 -7.37
CA ARG A 99 7.40 -12.32 -8.58
C ARG A 99 7.56 -11.24 -9.64
N TYR A 100 7.94 -10.03 -9.25
CA TYR A 100 8.20 -8.98 -10.22
C TYR A 100 9.57 -9.19 -10.86
N THR A 101 9.58 -9.59 -12.12
CA THR A 101 10.78 -9.82 -12.94
C THR A 101 11.04 -8.71 -13.96
N GLY A 102 10.29 -7.60 -13.88
CA GLY A 102 10.46 -6.44 -14.76
C GLY A 102 11.62 -5.53 -14.34
N SER A 103 11.81 -4.45 -15.09
CA SER A 103 12.79 -3.40 -14.76
C SER A 103 12.39 -2.61 -13.50
N TYR A 104 13.40 -2.31 -12.68
CA TYR A 104 13.31 -1.37 -11.56
C TYR A 104 13.80 0.01 -12.02
N ASP A 105 12.97 0.67 -12.83
CA ASP A 105 13.24 1.97 -13.45
C ASP A 105 12.49 3.13 -12.75
N ASN A 106 12.63 4.33 -13.30
CA ASN A 106 12.02 5.57 -12.78
C ASN A 106 10.50 5.45 -12.66
N ASP A 107 9.82 4.91 -13.67
CA ASP A 107 8.36 4.80 -13.69
C ASP A 107 7.85 3.88 -12.58
N LEU A 108 8.53 2.75 -12.35
CA LEU A 108 8.18 1.87 -11.24
C LEU A 108 8.50 2.50 -9.89
N LEU A 109 9.62 3.22 -9.77
CA LEU A 109 9.98 3.93 -8.55
C LEU A 109 8.93 4.99 -8.22
N GLU A 110 8.53 5.81 -9.19
CA GLU A 110 7.49 6.82 -9.04
C GLU A 110 6.16 6.17 -8.61
N ALA A 111 5.76 5.09 -9.26
CA ALA A 111 4.58 4.34 -8.88
C ALA A 111 4.65 3.81 -7.43
N LEU A 112 5.78 3.26 -6.99
CA LEU A 112 5.94 2.66 -5.66
C LEU A 112 6.24 3.67 -4.56
N SER A 113 6.65 4.89 -4.89
CA SER A 113 7.13 5.89 -3.92
C SER A 113 6.19 6.14 -2.75
N PRO A 114 4.87 6.37 -2.95
CA PRO A 114 3.94 6.58 -1.84
C PRO A 114 3.92 5.42 -0.83
N LEU A 115 4.04 4.18 -1.34
CA LEU A 115 4.08 2.98 -0.52
C LEU A 115 5.43 2.84 0.19
N LEU A 116 6.54 3.09 -0.51
CA LEU A 116 7.89 3.03 0.06
C LEU A 116 8.06 4.04 1.20
N CYS A 117 7.60 5.28 1.04
CA CYS A 117 7.60 6.28 2.11
C CYS A 117 6.83 5.77 3.34
N ALA A 118 5.66 5.16 3.14
CA ALA A 118 4.87 4.61 4.23
C ALA A 118 5.61 3.49 4.98
N ILE A 119 6.31 2.61 4.25
CA ILE A 119 7.05 1.46 4.82
C ILE A 119 8.34 1.90 5.52
N PHE A 120 9.13 2.80 4.93
CA PHE A 120 10.37 3.29 5.56
C PHE A 120 10.08 3.99 6.88
N LEU A 121 8.94 4.65 6.99
CA LEU A 121 8.45 5.29 8.21
C LEU A 121 7.56 4.37 9.06
N HIS A 122 7.50 3.07 8.78
CA HIS A 122 6.63 2.15 9.51
C HIS A 122 7.12 1.93 10.94
N LYS A 123 6.22 1.80 11.93
CA LYS A 123 6.60 1.64 13.35
C LYS A 123 7.32 0.32 13.65
N ASN A 124 6.94 -0.75 12.96
CA ASN A 124 7.54 -2.07 13.13
C ASN A 124 8.86 -2.17 12.36
N LYS A 125 9.95 -2.47 13.09
CA LYS A 125 11.32 -2.59 12.58
C LYS A 125 11.46 -3.64 11.49
N GLN A 126 10.71 -4.75 11.57
CA GLN A 126 10.82 -5.84 10.60
C GLN A 126 10.44 -5.38 9.18
N PHE A 127 9.37 -4.58 9.04
CA PHE A 127 8.98 -4.04 7.73
C PHE A 127 10.00 -3.05 7.18
N ARG A 128 10.58 -2.20 8.04
CA ARG A 128 11.68 -1.31 7.62
C ARG A 128 12.88 -2.10 7.11
N THR A 129 13.26 -3.18 7.81
CA THR A 129 14.35 -4.07 7.36
C THR A 129 14.03 -4.75 6.03
N GLN A 130 12.84 -5.29 5.86
CA GLN A 130 12.43 -5.93 4.60
C GLN A 130 12.43 -4.93 3.43
N ALA A 131 11.94 -3.71 3.65
CA ALA A 131 11.98 -2.67 2.64
C ALA A 131 13.41 -2.26 2.27
N ALA A 132 14.32 -2.15 3.25
CA ALA A 132 15.73 -1.88 2.98
C ALA A 132 16.38 -3.01 2.17
N GLN A 133 16.09 -4.28 2.49
CA GLN A 133 16.56 -5.43 1.73
C GLN A 133 16.02 -5.43 0.30
N PHE A 134 14.72 -5.18 0.14
CA PHE A 134 14.09 -5.02 -1.17
C PHE A 134 14.77 -3.90 -1.97
N TRP A 135 14.93 -2.71 -1.38
CA TRP A 135 15.57 -1.56 -2.00
C TRP A 135 16.99 -1.87 -2.48
N ASN A 136 17.82 -2.46 -1.60
CA ASN A 136 19.19 -2.85 -1.90
C ASN A 136 19.28 -3.92 -3.00
N GLY A 137 18.27 -4.80 -3.07
CA GLY A 137 18.18 -5.83 -4.09
C GLY A 137 17.70 -5.33 -5.46
N SER A 138 17.04 -4.17 -5.50
CA SER A 138 16.32 -3.64 -6.66
C SER A 138 16.85 -2.26 -7.11
N PHE A 139 16.21 -1.18 -6.65
CA PHE A 139 16.47 0.20 -7.05
C PHE A 139 17.91 0.64 -6.78
N ALA A 140 18.54 0.18 -5.70
CA ALA A 140 19.93 0.53 -5.39
C ALA A 140 20.94 0.03 -6.45
N LYS A 141 20.55 -0.94 -7.29
CA LYS A 141 21.40 -1.48 -8.36
C LYS A 141 21.10 -0.86 -9.73
N ALA A 142 20.08 -0.01 -9.83
CA ALA A 142 19.75 0.65 -11.09
C ALA A 142 20.80 1.71 -11.43
N ALA A 143 21.26 1.73 -12.68
CA ALA A 143 22.37 2.58 -13.12
C ALA A 143 22.07 4.08 -13.02
N THR A 144 20.81 4.49 -13.19
CA THR A 144 20.38 5.88 -13.06
C THR A 144 18.91 5.90 -12.62
N LEU A 145 18.63 6.52 -11.47
CA LEU A 145 17.28 6.75 -10.96
C LEU A 145 17.05 8.23 -10.71
N VAL A 146 15.90 8.72 -11.12
CA VAL A 146 15.37 10.03 -10.74
C VAL A 146 14.49 9.80 -9.51
N TYR A 147 14.93 10.32 -8.37
CA TYR A 147 14.20 10.17 -7.11
C TYR A 147 13.00 11.11 -7.07
N PRO A 148 11.79 10.60 -6.82
CA PRO A 148 10.63 11.43 -6.53
C PRO A 148 10.84 12.26 -5.26
N ASP A 149 10.22 13.44 -5.20
CA ASP A 149 10.41 14.39 -4.10
C ASP A 149 10.06 13.79 -2.73
N GLU A 150 9.13 12.85 -2.68
CA GLU A 150 8.72 12.17 -1.45
C GLU A 150 9.78 11.22 -0.87
N LEU A 151 10.78 10.83 -1.67
CA LEU A 151 11.89 9.95 -1.29
C LEU A 151 13.22 10.68 -1.09
N LYS A 152 13.26 12.00 -1.31
CA LYS A 152 14.45 12.84 -1.03
C LYS A 152 14.51 13.22 0.44
#